data_AF-A0A0C2G2K6-F1
#
_entry.id   AF-A0A0C2G2K6-F1
#
_cell.length_a   1.000
_cell.length_b   1.000
_cell.length_c   1.000
_cell.angle_alpha   90.00
_cell.angle_beta   90.00
_cell.angle_gamma   90.00
#
_symmetry.space_group_name_H-M   'P 1'
#
loop_
_entity.id
_entity.type
_entity.pdbx_description
1 polymer ?
#
loop_
_entity_poly.entity_id
_entity_poly.type
_entity_poly.pdbx_seq_one_letter_code
_entity_poly.pdbx_strand_id
1 'polypeptide(L)'
;MLPRTSELLFLNLTTLEHVTYCIELTGKGWRIASNRADCMNGDFRQLHMHTKYFESLNQLLDTVSPSYRQRFGGQLIDKLKDLQEENK
;
A
#
# COMPACT_ATOMS: atom_id res chain seq x y z
N MET A 1 7.49 17.21 -11.75
CA MET A 1 6.41 16.25 -12.06
C MET A 1 7.04 14.89 -12.31
N LEU A 2 6.51 13.84 -11.69
CA LEU A 2 6.98 12.47 -11.94
C LEU A 2 6.47 11.99 -13.32
N PRO A 3 7.23 11.14 -14.04
CA PRO A 3 6.84 10.68 -15.36
C PRO A 3 5.60 9.78 -15.27
N ARG A 4 4.72 9.90 -16.26
CA ARG A 4 3.54 9.04 -16.42
C ARG A 4 3.49 8.53 -17.83
N THR A 5 3.40 7.21 -17.98
CA THR A 5 3.20 6.54 -19.28
C THR A 5 2.04 5.56 -19.16
N SER A 6 1.72 4.84 -20.24
CA SER A 6 0.77 3.73 -20.18
C SER A 6 1.24 2.55 -19.31
N GLU A 7 2.53 2.49 -18.99
CA GLU A 7 3.18 1.37 -18.28
C GLU A 7 3.73 1.76 -16.89
N LEU A 8 3.73 3.05 -16.56
CA LEU A 8 4.27 3.59 -15.31
C LEU A 8 3.36 4.68 -14.76
N LEU A 9 2.93 4.47 -13.51
CA LEU A 9 2.15 5.42 -12.75
C LEU A 9 2.78 5.64 -11.37
N PHE A 10 2.82 6.89 -10.92
CA PHE A 10 3.13 7.22 -9.53
C PHE A 10 1.89 7.69 -8.79
N LEU A 11 1.76 7.25 -7.54
CA LEU A 11 0.66 7.56 -6.64
C LEU A 11 1.21 7.97 -5.29
N ASN A 12 0.66 9.02 -4.70
CA ASN A 12 0.93 9.35 -3.31
C ASN A 12 -0.03 8.55 -2.42
N LEU A 13 0.52 7.86 -1.43
CA LEU A 13 -0.22 7.14 -0.41
C LEU A 13 0.07 7.77 0.94
N THR A 14 -0.98 8.15 1.66
CA THR A 14 -0.88 8.48 3.08
C THR A 14 -1.61 7.41 3.87
N THR A 15 -0.91 6.76 4.78
CA THR A 15 -1.48 5.69 5.62
C THR A 15 -2.36 6.27 6.73
N LEU A 16 -3.09 5.40 7.44
CA LEU A 16 -3.93 5.81 8.57
C LEU A 16 -3.10 6.33 9.76
N GLU A 17 -1.82 5.98 9.83
CA GLU A 17 -0.84 6.47 10.79
C GLU A 17 -0.15 7.77 10.32
N HIS A 18 -0.67 8.40 9.26
CA HIS A 18 -0.16 9.64 8.66
C HIS A 18 1.25 9.53 8.05
N VAL A 19 1.71 8.33 7.73
CA VAL A 19 2.98 8.14 7.01
C VAL A 19 2.72 8.28 5.51
N THR A 20 3.57 9.06 4.84
CA THR A 20 3.41 9.34 3.40
C THR A 20 4.46 8.63 2.57
N TYR A 21 4.02 8.00 1.50
CA TYR A 21 4.83 7.31 0.51
C TYR A 21 4.50 7.79 -0.90
N CYS A 22 5.50 7.74 -1.78
CA CYS A 22 5.26 7.72 -3.22
C CYS A 22 5.42 6.27 -3.69
N ILE A 23 4.41 5.76 -4.37
CA ILE A 23 4.33 4.39 -4.87
C ILE A 23 4.42 4.45 -6.39
N GLU A 24 5.20 3.55 -6.98
CA GLU A 24 5.14 3.27 -8.41
C GLU A 24 4.31 2.00 -8.67
N LEU A 25 3.57 2.04 -9.77
CA LEU A 25 2.89 0.90 -10.36
C LEU A 25 3.44 0.68 -11.77
N THR A 26 3.90 -0.53 -12.03
CA THR A 26 4.39 -0.98 -13.34
C THR A 26 3.87 -2.39 -13.66
N GLY A 27 4.24 -2.94 -14.82
CA GLY A 27 4.01 -4.35 -15.12
C GLY A 27 4.67 -5.34 -14.15
N LYS A 28 5.64 -4.91 -13.32
CA LYS A 28 6.25 -5.74 -12.26
C LYS A 28 5.42 -5.76 -10.97
N GLY A 29 4.40 -4.91 -10.84
CA GLY A 29 3.60 -4.74 -9.64
C GLY A 29 3.81 -3.37 -8.97
N TRP A 30 3.59 -3.35 -7.64
CA TRP A 30 3.57 -2.16 -6.80
C TRP A 30 4.87 -2.04 -6.01
N ARG A 31 5.46 -0.85 -5.92
CA ARG A 31 6.69 -0.64 -5.16
C ARG A 31 6.72 0.74 -4.52
N ILE A 32 7.35 0.84 -3.37
CA ILE A 32 7.57 2.13 -2.69
C ILE A 32 8.76 2.84 -3.36
N ALA A 33 8.47 3.84 -4.17
CA ALA A 33 9.49 4.65 -4.83
C ALA A 33 10.18 5.61 -3.86
N SER A 34 9.47 6.15 -2.86
CA SER A 34 10.04 7.03 -1.84
C SER A 34 9.17 7.11 -0.58
N ASN A 35 9.77 7.58 0.52
CA ASN A 35 9.10 7.91 1.78
C ASN A 35 8.64 9.39 1.83
N ARG A 36 8.43 10.00 0.66
CA ARG A 36 7.98 11.38 0.48
C ARG A 36 7.02 11.42 -0.70
N ALA A 37 5.99 12.27 -0.61
CA ALA A 37 5.11 12.54 -1.74
C ALA A 37 5.89 13.11 -2.93
N ASP A 38 5.43 12.79 -4.14
CA ASP A 38 5.94 13.33 -5.41
C ASP A 38 7.45 13.15 -5.63
N CYS A 39 8.03 12.11 -5.01
CA CYS A 39 9.45 11.81 -5.03
C CYS A 39 9.68 10.35 -5.43
N MET A 40 10.66 10.10 -6.30
CA MET A 40 11.09 8.75 -6.68
C MET A 40 12.47 8.37 -6.10
N ASN A 41 13.01 9.19 -5.21
CA ASN A 41 14.30 8.94 -4.58
C ASN A 41 14.07 8.06 -3.35
N GLY A 42 14.35 6.76 -3.50
CA GLY A 42 14.36 5.82 -2.39
C GLY A 42 15.43 6.18 -1.34
N ASP A 43 15.20 5.77 -0.09
CA ASP A 43 16.20 5.89 0.97
C ASP A 43 17.15 4.69 0.91
N PHE A 44 18.42 4.91 0.59
CA PHE A 44 19.44 3.85 0.53
C PHE A 44 19.60 3.10 1.86
N ARG A 45 19.25 3.71 2.99
CA ARG A 45 19.25 3.04 4.31
C ARG A 45 18.16 1.98 4.44
N GLN A 46 17.14 2.04 3.57
CA GLN A 46 16.00 1.12 3.51
C GLN A 46 15.88 0.48 2.13
N LEU A 47 17.02 0.12 1.52
CA LEU A 47 17.07 -0.39 0.14
C LEU A 47 16.07 -1.52 -0.13
N HIS A 48 15.98 -2.51 0.78
CA HIS A 48 15.06 -3.65 0.66
C HIS A 48 13.59 -3.24 0.48
N MET A 49 13.17 -2.15 1.13
CA MET A 49 11.81 -1.62 1.02
C MET A 49 11.56 -1.02 -0.37
N HIS A 50 12.56 -0.31 -0.90
CA HIS A 50 12.48 0.40 -2.17
C HIS A 50 12.78 -0.47 -3.40
N THR A 51 13.27 -1.70 -3.22
CA THR A 51 13.50 -2.67 -4.31
C THR A 51 12.45 -3.77 -4.37
N LYS A 52 11.60 -3.90 -3.36
CA LYS A 52 10.58 -4.94 -3.28
C LYS A 52 9.34 -4.56 -4.08
N TYR A 53 9.00 -5.41 -5.05
CA TYR A 53 7.71 -5.36 -5.73
C TYR A 53 6.68 -6.24 -5.00
N PHE A 54 5.48 -5.72 -4.86
CA PHE A 54 4.30 -6.39 -4.32
C PHE A 54 3.33 -6.68 -5.46
N GLU A 55 2.65 -7.82 -5.39
CA GLU A 55 1.72 -8.25 -6.44
C GLU A 55 0.44 -7.41 -6.45
N SER A 56 0.03 -6.92 -5.28
CA SER A 56 -1.16 -6.09 -5.13
C SER A 56 -0.94 -4.93 -4.17
N LEU A 57 -1.74 -3.87 -4.31
CA LEU A 57 -1.78 -2.77 -3.36
C LEU A 57 -2.11 -3.25 -1.94
N ASN A 58 -2.97 -4.25 -1.80
CA ASN A 58 -3.33 -4.83 -0.49
C ASN A 58 -2.12 -5.45 0.22
N GLN A 59 -1.26 -6.17 -0.51
CA GLN A 59 -0.04 -6.76 0.05
C GLN A 59 0.98 -5.68 0.46
N LEU A 60 1.07 -4.60 -0.32
CA LEU A 60 1.88 -3.42 0.03
C LEU A 60 1.33 -2.77 1.31
N LEU A 61 0.03 -2.47 1.36
CA LEU A 61 -0.63 -1.85 2.50
C LEU A 61 -0.52 -2.70 3.77
N ASP A 62 -0.67 -4.02 3.64
CA ASP A 62 -0.48 -4.96 4.75
C ASP A 62 0.94 -4.88 5.32
N THR A 63 1.95 -4.57 4.51
CA THR A 63 3.33 -4.43 4.96
C THR A 63 3.60 -3.07 5.61
N VAL A 64 3.04 -1.98 5.06
CA VAL A 64 3.43 -0.61 5.47
C VAL A 64 2.47 0.09 6.42
N SER A 65 1.24 -0.40 6.58
CA SER A 65 0.22 0.23 7.43
C SER A 65 -0.40 -0.80 8.39
N PRO A 66 0.13 -0.91 9.62
CA PRO A 66 -0.47 -1.73 10.67
C PRO A 66 -1.95 -1.43 10.93
N SER A 67 -2.36 -0.17 10.91
CA SER A 67 -3.74 0.29 11.08
C SER A 67 -4.63 -0.12 9.90
N TYR A 68 -4.11 -0.14 8.66
CA TYR A 68 -4.85 -0.74 7.54
C TYR A 68 -5.15 -2.21 7.83
N ARG A 69 -4.12 -2.99 8.23
CA ARG A 69 -4.28 -4.41 8.57
C ARG A 69 -5.32 -4.63 9.67
N GLN A 70 -5.24 -3.86 10.75
CA GLN A 70 -6.19 -3.93 11.86
C GLN A 70 -7.61 -3.57 11.43
N ARG A 71 -7.79 -2.47 10.69
CA ARG A 71 -9.11 -2.01 10.24
C ARG A 71 -9.73 -2.99 9.25
N PHE A 72 -8.95 -3.49 8.31
CA PHE A 72 -9.40 -4.50 7.35
C PHE A 72 -9.82 -5.79 8.06
N GLY A 73 -9.00 -6.28 9.00
CA GLY A 73 -9.32 -7.44 9.82
C GLY A 73 -10.58 -7.26 10.67
N GLY A 74 -10.76 -6.08 11.28
CA GLY A 74 -11.97 -5.73 12.02
C GLY A 74 -13.22 -5.78 11.15
N GLN A 75 -13.18 -5.17 9.96
CA GLN A 75 -14.30 -5.21 9.02
C GLN A 75 -14.62 -6.63 8.54
N LEU A 76 -13.62 -7.50 8.40
CA LEU A 76 -13.84 -8.90 8.04
C LEU A 76 -14.56 -9.67 9.17
N ILE A 77 -14.15 -9.43 10.41
CA ILE A 77 -14.79 -10.02 11.60
C ILE A 77 -16.24 -9.55 11.72
N ASP A 78 -16.49 -8.26 11.51
CA ASP A 78 -17.84 -7.70 11.63
C ASP A 78 -18.77 -8.32 10.57
N LYS A 79 -18.34 -8.38 9.30
CA LYS A 79 -19.10 -9.07 8.24
C LYS A 79 -19.34 -10.55 8.54
N LEU A 80 -18.39 -11.22 9.17
CA LEU A 80 -18.56 -12.63 9.53
C LEU A 80 -19.62 -12.79 10.63
N LYS A 81 -19.71 -11.86 11.59
CA LYS A 81 -20.76 -11.86 12.61
C LYS A 81 -22.12 -11.61 11.99
N ASP A 82 -22.24 -10.64 11.08
CA ASP A 82 -23.48 -10.33 10.38
C ASP A 82 -24.05 -11.59 9.70
N LEU A 83 -23.19 -12.33 8.98
CA LEU A 83 -23.58 -13.59 8.33
C LEU A 83 -23.97 -14.69 9.32
N GLN A 84 -23.36 -14.74 10.51
CA GLN A 84 -23.74 -15.72 11.54
C GLN A 84 -25.09 -15.40 12.17
N GLU A 85 -25.45 -14.13 12.27
CA GLU A 85 -26.75 -13.69 12.77
C GLU A 85 -27.87 -13.90 11.75
N GLU A 86 -27.61 -13.70 10.46
CA GLU A 86 -28.57 -13.97 9.37
C GLU A 86 -28.93 -15.46 9.22
N ASN A 87 -28.04 -16.37 9.62
CA ASN A 87 -28.24 -17.82 9.56
C ASN A 87 -28.86 -18.42 10.83
N LYS A 88 -29.25 -17.60 11.82
CA LYS A 88 -29.98 -18.02 13.03
C LYS A 88 -31.48 -17.83 12.87
#